data_AF-A0A520IBW7-F1
#
_entry.id   AF-A0A520IBW7-F1
#
_cell.length_a   1.000
_cell.length_b   1.000
_cell.length_c   1.000
_cell.angle_alpha   90.00
_cell.angle_beta   90.00
_cell.angle_gamma   90.00
#
_symmetry.space_group_name_H-M   'P 1'
#
loop_
_entity.id
_entity.type
_entity.pdbx_description
1 polymer ?
#
loop_
_entity_poly.entity_id
_entity_poly.type
_entity_poly.pdbx_seq_one_letter_code
_entity_poly.pdbx_strand_id
1 'polypeptide(L)' 'MLRLTHETATLRLARPFRISGYVFETAEVLVVTLDDGTHRGRGEGAGAYYL' A
#
# COMPACT_ATOMS: atom_id res chain seq x y z
N MET A 1 20.19 14.05 -5.64
CA MET A 1 18.96 14.41 -6.39
C MET A 1 17.86 13.54 -5.83
N LEU A 2 16.74 14.14 -5.42
CA LEU A 2 15.63 13.40 -4.83
C LEU A 2 14.97 12.51 -5.90
N ARG A 3 14.87 11.22 -5.63
CA ARG A 3 14.25 10.22 -6.51
C ARG A 3 13.08 9.56 -5.79
N LEU A 4 11.93 9.55 -6.46
CA LEU A 4 10.73 8.84 -6.03
C LEU A 4 10.49 7.66 -6.98
N THR A 5 10.37 6.47 -6.42
CA THR A 5 9.93 5.27 -7.15
C THR A 5 8.67 4.72 -6.51
N HIS A 6 7.80 4.13 -7.31
CA HIS A 6 6.55 3.58 -6.84
C HIS A 6 6.29 2.20 -7.45
N GLU A 7 5.55 1.39 -6.73
CA GLU A 7 5.04 0.10 -7.18
C GLU A 7 3.72 -0.20 -6.50
N THR A 8 2.86 -0.96 -7.17
CA THR A 8 1.66 -1.53 -6.55
C THR A 8 1.95 -2.93 -6.05
N ALA A 9 1.48 -3.25 -4.85
CA ALA A 9 1.62 -4.57 -4.26
C ALA A 9 0.28 -5.08 -3.74
N THR A 10 0.01 -6.36 -3.99
CA THR A 10 -1.08 -7.11 -3.37
C THR A 10 -0.58 -7.73 -2.07
N LEU A 11 -1.08 -7.26 -0.93
CA LEU A 11 -0.71 -7.80 0.39
C LEU A 11 -1.83 -8.70 0.92
N ARG A 12 -1.46 -9.89 1.42
CA ARG A 12 -2.43 -10.76 2.07
C ARG A 12 -2.78 -10.25 3.47
N LEU A 13 -4.07 -10.12 3.76
CA LEU A 13 -4.51 -9.80 5.11
C LEU A 13 -4.30 -11.01 6.02
N ALA A 14 -3.87 -10.79 7.27
CA ALA A 14 -3.64 -11.86 8.25
C ALA A 14 -4.89 -12.73 8.49
N ARG A 15 -6.07 -12.18 8.21
CA ARG A 15 -7.37 -12.86 8.18
C ARG A 15 -8.33 -12.10 7.26
N PRO A 16 -9.37 -12.74 6.70
CA PRO A 16 -10.36 -12.04 5.89
C PRO A 16 -11.03 -10.90 6.68
N PHE A 17 -11.10 -9.71 6.08
CA PHE A 17 -11.81 -8.55 6.62
C PHE A 17 -13.18 -8.44 5.97
N ARG A 18 -14.23 -8.24 6.77
CA ARG A 18 -15.63 -8.21 6.30
C ARG A 18 -16.27 -6.88 6.66
N ILE A 19 -16.85 -6.21 5.68
CA ILE A 19 -17.65 -5.00 5.86
C ILE A 19 -18.75 -4.95 4.79
N SER A 20 -19.98 -4.63 5.19
CA SER A 20 -21.13 -4.35 4.31
C SER A 20 -21.28 -5.28 3.09
N GLY A 21 -21.31 -6.59 3.29
CA GLY A 21 -21.52 -7.56 2.21
C GLY A 21 -20.28 -7.87 1.34
N TYR A 22 -19.14 -7.26 1.64
CA TYR A 22 -17.87 -7.54 0.97
C TYR A 22 -16.88 -8.25 1.90
N VAL A 23 -16.04 -9.11 1.31
CA VAL A 23 -14.95 -9.81 2.01
C VAL A 23 -13.64 -9.48 1.31
N PHE A 24 -12.72 -8.84 2.04
CA PHE A 24 -11.36 -8.60 1.60
C PHE A 24 -10.45 -9.70 2.13
N GLU A 25 -9.71 -10.36 1.25
CA GLU A 25 -8.64 -11.30 1.61
C GLU A 25 -7.25 -10.71 1.38
N THR A 26 -7.18 -9.70 0.51
CA THR A 26 -5.99 -8.96 0.15
C THR A 26 -6.25 -7.46 0.19
N ALA A 27 -5.19 -6.68 0.27
CA ALA A 27 -5.20 -5.23 0.09
C ALA A 27 -4.24 -4.85 -1.04
N GLU A 28 -4.73 -4.05 -1.99
CA GLU A 28 -3.88 -3.38 -2.96
C GLU A 28 -3.29 -2.13 -2.32
N VAL A 29 -1.97 -2.03 -2.29
CA VAL A 29 -1.26 -0.88 -1.73
C VAL A 29 -0.33 -0.25 -2.75
N LEU A 30 -0.22 1.07 -2.73
CA LEU A 30 0.85 1.81 -3.38
C LEU A 30 2.00 1.92 -2.40
N VAL A 31 3.16 1.39 -2.79
CA VAL A 31 4.41 1.53 -2.05
C VAL A 31 5.22 2.62 -2.73
N VAL A 32 5.70 3.57 -1.95
CA VAL A 32 6.58 4.64 -2.42
C VAL A 32 7.91 4.57 -1.68
N THR A 33 9.01 4.65 -2.42
CA THR A 33 10.34 4.85 -1.87
C THR A 33 10.83 6.24 -2.27
N LEU A 34 11.29 7.00 -1.28
CA LEU A 34 11.98 8.28 -1.47
C LEU A 34 13.46 8.12 -1.09
N ASP A 35 14.35 8.59 -1.96
CA ASP A 35 15.80 8.46 -1.81
C ASP A 35 16.46 9.79 -2.21
N ASP A 36 17.32 10.33 -1.33
CA ASP A 36 18.06 11.57 -1.59
C ASP A 36 19.56 11.34 -1.94
N GLY A 37 20.02 10.09 -1.91
CA GLY A 37 21.40 9.64 -2.06
C GLY A 37 22.11 9.29 -0.75
N THR A 38 21.55 9.66 0.40
CA THR A 38 22.07 9.37 1.76
C THR A 38 21.02 8.70 2.64
N HIS A 39 19.79 9.21 2.61
CA HIS A 39 18.64 8.69 3.35
C HIS A 39 17.66 8.03 2.40
N ARG A 40 16.99 7.00 2.92
CA ARG A 40 15.92 6.30 2.22
C ARG A 40 14.74 6.09 3.15
N GLY A 41 13.56 6.50 2.69
CA GLY A 41 12.29 6.31 3.38
C GLY A 41 11.32 5.50 2.52
N ARG A 42 10.48 4.69 3.17
CA ARG A 42 9.41 3.93 2.52
C ARG A 42 8.08 4.27 3.18
N GLY A 43 7.07 4.54 2.35
CA GLY A 43 5.69 4.76 2.76
C GLY A 43 4.74 3.85 2.00
N GLU A 44 3.64 3.49 2.64
CA GLU A 44 2.58 2.67 2.06
C GLU A 44 1.25 3.40 2.20
N GLY A 45 0.44 3.36 1.14
CA GLY A 45 -0.92 3.90 1.13
C GLY A 45 -1.89 2.93 0.48
N ALA A 46 -3.06 2.76 1.09
CA ALA A 46 -4.16 1.97 0.56
C ALA A 46 -5.37 2.86 0.26
N GLY A 47 -6.21 2.45 -0.69
CA GLY A 47 -7.49 3.09 -0.94
C GLY A 47 -8.48 2.85 0.21
N ALA A 48 -9.39 3.80 0.43
CA ALA A 48 -10.53 3.60 1.31
C ALA A 48 -11.71 3.00 0.51
N TYR A 49 -12.37 2.01 1.09
CA TYR A 49 -13.56 1.41 0.48
C TYR A 49 -14.80 2.27 0.76
N TYR A 50 -15.44 2.75 -0.30
CA TYR A 50 -16.75 3.39 -0.28
C TYR A 50 -17.69 2.63 -1.22
N LEU A 51 -18.88 2.32 -0.72
CA LEU A 51 -19.99 1.70 -1.45
C LEU A 51 -21.00 2.77 -1.87
#